data_AF-A0A841EBW0-F1
#
_entry.id   AF-A0A841EBW0-F1
#
_cell.length_a   1.000
_cell.length_b   1.000
_cell.length_c   1.000
_cell.angle_alpha   90.00
_cell.angle_beta   90.00
_cell.angle_gamma   90.00
#
_symmetry.space_group_name_H-M   'P 1'
#
loop_
_entity.id
_entity.type
_entity.pdbx_description
1 polymer ?
#
loop_
_entity_poly.entity_id
_entity_poly.type
_entity_poly.pdbx_seq_one_letter_code
_entity_poly.pdbx_strand_id
1 'polypeptide(L)'
;MKPYKLASATDRLTKTRATVEKLGRSMDIRISHTYHLLRVRELELTADHLNKVAEEKEREREERARLREERQAQAELDREKARLEKERSHYENALAALRDKGDHDGAQRLQNQIDGLAQAMEDVEQRAANVRTGYVYVISNLGSFGERMVKVGMTRRLEPMDRVRELSDASVPFNFDVHAIHFSEDAVGVEAEMHRRLAGKHVNRVNQRREFFYTTPAEVRDPLTDVAGDLLQCTEISEAVEYHQSVAEAVGTRSGEASEGPTSAGKGARA
;
A
#
# COMPACT_ATOMS: atom_id res chain seq x y z
N MET A 1 9.28 -7.61 25.69
CA MET A 1 8.70 -8.93 25.38
C MET A 1 7.64 -8.73 24.30
N LYS A 2 7.64 -9.54 23.23
CA LYS A 2 6.57 -9.49 22.21
C LYS A 2 5.34 -10.27 22.72
N PRO A 3 4.10 -9.95 22.32
CA PRO A 3 2.88 -10.53 22.92
C PRO A 3 2.87 -12.06 22.84
N TYR A 4 3.25 -12.61 21.70
CA TYR A 4 3.31 -14.06 21.46
C TYR A 4 4.36 -14.81 22.30
N LYS A 5 5.28 -14.10 22.98
CA LYS A 5 6.30 -14.70 23.85
C LYS A 5 5.89 -14.77 25.32
N LEU A 6 4.77 -14.15 25.71
CA LEU A 6 4.31 -14.11 27.09
C LEU A 6 4.06 -15.50 27.68
N ALA A 7 3.37 -16.36 26.92
CA ALA A 7 3.09 -17.74 27.34
C ALA A 7 4.39 -18.54 27.61
N SER A 8 5.35 -18.49 26.67
CA SER A 8 6.64 -19.17 26.82
C SER A 8 7.48 -18.64 27.99
N ALA A 9 7.44 -17.33 28.23
CA ALA A 9 8.17 -16.73 29.35
C ALA A 9 7.54 -17.06 30.71
N THR A 10 6.21 -17.07 30.78
CA THR A 10 5.44 -17.49 31.95
C THR A 10 5.72 -18.96 32.27
N ASP A 11 5.65 -19.84 31.27
CA ASP A 11 5.98 -21.26 31.43
C ASP A 11 7.41 -21.49 31.94
N ARG A 12 8.38 -20.75 31.40
CA ARG A 12 9.77 -20.79 31.87
C ARG A 12 9.92 -20.34 33.32
N LEU A 13 9.20 -19.30 33.73
CA LEU A 13 9.21 -18.81 35.10
C LEU A 13 8.63 -19.87 36.06
N THR A 14 7.52 -20.50 35.67
CA THR A 14 6.89 -21.60 36.42
C THR A 14 7.82 -22.80 36.55
N LYS A 15 8.45 -23.22 35.45
CA LYS A 15 9.44 -24.31 35.45
C LYS A 15 10.65 -23.99 36.32
N THR A 16 11.15 -22.74 36.27
CA THR A 16 12.28 -22.31 37.11
C THR A 16 11.93 -22.41 38.59
N ARG A 17 10.74 -21.97 38.99
CA ARG A 17 10.24 -22.14 40.36
C ARG A 17 10.21 -23.61 40.78
N ALA A 18 9.63 -24.47 39.95
CA ALA A 18 9.56 -25.91 40.25
C ALA A 18 10.95 -26.54 40.39
N THR A 19 11.92 -26.13 39.57
CA THR A 19 13.30 -26.60 39.66
C THR A 19 13.97 -26.15 40.97
N VAL A 20 13.80 -24.88 41.37
CA VAL A 20 14.34 -24.36 42.63
C VAL A 20 13.75 -25.12 43.83
N GLU A 21 12.43 -25.31 43.85
CA GLU A 21 11.76 -26.09 44.90
C GLU A 21 12.24 -27.55 44.93
N LYS A 22 12.50 -28.17 43.78
CA LYS A 22 13.03 -29.55 43.69
C LYS A 22 14.45 -29.66 44.26
N LEU A 23 15.34 -28.73 43.92
CA LEU A 23 16.74 -28.73 44.38
C LEU A 23 16.85 -28.32 45.85
N GLY A 24 15.95 -27.46 46.33
CA GLY A 24 15.93 -26.91 47.69
C GLY A 24 15.23 -27.78 48.74
N ARG A 25 14.67 -28.93 48.36
CA ARG A 25 13.82 -29.76 49.25
C ARG A 25 14.46 -30.11 50.59
N SER A 26 15.76 -30.45 50.61
CA SER A 26 16.45 -30.85 51.84
C SER A 26 16.65 -29.70 52.83
N MET A 27 16.60 -28.45 52.36
CA MET A 27 16.81 -27.23 53.13
C MET A 27 15.54 -26.39 53.29
N ASP A 28 14.37 -26.92 52.90
CA ASP A 28 13.08 -26.23 52.84
C ASP A 28 13.12 -24.89 52.06
N ILE A 29 13.93 -24.82 51.00
CA ILE A 29 14.05 -23.63 50.15
C ILE A 29 12.97 -23.69 49.07
N ARG A 30 12.10 -22.66 49.05
CA ARG A 30 11.03 -22.50 48.05
C ARG A 30 10.82 -21.04 47.69
N ILE A 31 10.34 -20.82 46.47
CA ILE A 31 9.89 -19.49 46.06
C ILE A 31 8.46 -19.31 46.56
N SER A 32 8.21 -18.22 47.29
CA SER A 32 6.86 -17.88 47.76
C SER A 32 5.87 -17.85 46.61
N HIS A 33 4.70 -18.46 46.81
CA HIS A 33 3.64 -18.48 45.81
C HIS A 33 3.20 -17.06 45.43
N THR A 34 3.05 -16.18 46.42
CA THR A 34 2.69 -14.77 46.22
C THR A 34 3.73 -14.03 45.37
N TYR A 35 5.02 -14.25 45.65
CA TYR A 35 6.09 -13.63 44.85
C TYR A 35 6.08 -14.14 43.40
N HIS A 36 5.86 -15.44 43.20
CA HIS A 36 5.75 -16.01 41.86
C HIS A 36 4.59 -15.39 41.07
N LEU A 37 3.40 -15.27 41.68
CA LEU A 37 2.25 -14.62 41.05
C LEU A 37 2.52 -13.15 40.71
N LEU A 38 3.16 -12.40 41.62
CA LEU A 38 3.57 -11.01 41.35
C LEU A 38 4.51 -10.93 40.14
N ARG A 39 5.46 -11.87 40.03
CA ARG A 39 6.39 -11.89 38.90
C ARG A 39 5.72 -12.26 37.59
N VAL A 40 4.73 -13.16 37.60
CA VAL A 40 3.89 -13.44 36.42
C VAL A 40 3.10 -12.18 36.03
N ARG A 41 2.47 -11.51 37.00
CA ARG A 41 1.70 -10.29 36.76
C ARG A 41 2.55 -9.16 36.17
N GLU A 42 3.78 -9.01 36.65
CA GLU A 42 4.74 -8.06 36.09
C GLU A 42 5.09 -8.37 34.62
N LEU A 43 5.26 -9.65 34.27
CA LEU A 43 5.51 -10.05 32.88
C LEU A 43 4.31 -9.73 31.98
N GLU A 44 3.08 -9.98 32.45
CA GLU A 44 1.84 -9.60 31.74
C GLU A 44 1.80 -8.09 31.50
N LEU A 45 1.92 -7.29 32.57
CA LEU A 45 1.86 -5.83 32.48
C LEU A 45 2.97 -5.26 31.57
N THR A 46 4.16 -5.84 31.63
CA THR A 46 5.28 -5.44 30.77
C THR A 46 4.99 -5.76 29.31
N ALA A 47 4.41 -6.94 29.02
CA ALA A 47 4.02 -7.30 27.66
C ALA A 47 2.94 -6.36 27.14
N ASP A 48 1.90 -6.09 27.93
CA ASP A 48 0.81 -5.18 27.57
C ASP A 48 1.31 -3.76 27.29
N HIS A 49 2.17 -3.23 28.17
CA HIS A 49 2.76 -1.91 27.99
C HIS A 49 3.56 -1.82 26.69
N LEU A 50 4.45 -2.79 26.43
CA LEU A 50 5.26 -2.81 25.22
C LEU A 50 4.42 -2.96 23.94
N ASN A 51 3.32 -3.70 24.02
CA ASN A 51 2.37 -3.81 22.90
C ASN A 51 1.69 -2.48 22.64
N LYS A 52 1.22 -1.79 23.68
CA LYS A 52 0.58 -0.48 23.55
C LYS A 52 1.52 0.57 22.98
N VAL A 53 2.76 0.62 23.45
CA VAL A 53 3.79 1.51 22.88
C VAL A 53 4.06 1.20 21.40
N ALA A 54 4.08 -0.08 21.01
CA ALA A 54 4.25 -0.45 19.62
C ALA A 54 3.03 -0.08 18.75
N GLU A 55 1.81 -0.28 19.26
CA GLU A 55 0.56 0.12 18.62
C GLU A 55 0.51 1.64 18.40
N GLU A 56 0.86 2.44 19.42
CA GLU A 56 0.93 3.90 19.33
C GLU A 56 1.94 4.35 18.27
N LYS A 57 3.14 3.77 18.29
CA LYS A 57 4.19 4.09 17.31
C LYS A 57 3.77 3.75 15.86
N GLU A 58 3.08 2.64 15.65
CA GLU A 58 2.55 2.30 14.33
C GLU A 58 1.44 3.27 13.91
N ARG A 59 0.53 3.64 14.83
CA ARG A 59 -0.52 4.65 14.56
C ARG A 59 0.07 6.00 14.16
N GLU A 60 1.11 6.47 14.85
CA GLU A 60 1.81 7.72 14.51
C GLU A 60 2.47 7.64 13.13
N ARG A 61 3.09 6.50 12.79
CA ARG A 61 3.72 6.29 11.48
C ARG A 61 2.69 6.34 10.35
N GLU A 62 1.55 5.69 10.54
CA GLU A 62 0.44 5.69 9.59
C GLU A 62 -0.17 7.07 9.42
N GLU A 63 -0.44 7.78 10.53
CA GLU A 63 -0.96 9.14 10.48
C GLU A 63 0.01 10.07 9.75
N ARG A 64 1.32 9.97 10.04
CA ARG A 64 2.33 10.73 9.32
C ARG A 64 2.41 10.36 7.85
N ALA A 65 2.19 9.11 7.47
CA ALA A 65 2.14 8.68 6.07
C ALA A 65 0.93 9.27 5.35
N ARG A 66 -0.26 9.18 5.97
CA ARG A 66 -1.50 9.78 5.46
C ARG A 66 -1.37 11.29 5.28
N LEU A 67 -0.82 12.00 6.26
CA LEU A 67 -0.60 13.45 6.17
C LEU A 67 0.39 13.82 5.06
N ARG A 68 1.41 12.99 4.80
CA ARG A 68 2.32 13.22 3.67
C ARG A 68 1.58 13.06 2.34
N GLU A 69 0.81 12.00 2.19
CA GLU A 69 0.02 11.74 0.99
C GLU A 69 -1.00 12.85 0.72
N GLU A 70 -1.73 13.30 1.76
CA GLU A 70 -2.68 14.40 1.64
C GLU A 70 -2.01 15.71 1.22
N ARG A 71 -0.82 16.02 1.77
CA ARG A 71 -0.03 17.19 1.38
C ARG A 71 0.46 17.11 -0.06
N GLN A 72 0.88 15.93 -0.51
CA GLN A 72 1.34 15.76 -1.89
C GLN A 72 0.17 15.88 -2.87
N ALA A 73 -0.98 15.29 -2.56
CA ALA A 73 -2.20 15.46 -3.35
C ALA A 73 -2.64 16.92 -3.43
N GLN A 74 -2.60 17.65 -2.31
CA GLN A 74 -2.90 19.09 -2.31
C GLN A 74 -1.90 19.88 -3.17
N ALA A 75 -0.61 19.62 -3.02
CA ALA A 75 0.42 20.30 -3.80
C ALA A 75 0.29 20.04 -5.31
N GLU A 76 -0.19 18.86 -5.71
CA GLU A 76 -0.45 18.49 -7.10
C GLU A 76 -1.65 19.26 -7.67
N LEU A 77 -2.76 19.33 -6.90
CA LEU A 77 -3.93 20.14 -7.25
C LEU A 77 -3.57 21.63 -7.39
N ASP A 78 -2.78 22.16 -6.44
CA ASP A 78 -2.36 23.56 -6.46
C ASP A 78 -1.47 23.88 -7.66
N ARG A 79 -0.55 22.96 -8.02
CA ARG A 79 0.31 23.09 -9.21
C ARG A 79 -0.50 23.06 -10.49
N GLU A 80 -1.48 22.17 -10.57
CA GLU A 80 -2.35 22.07 -11.74
C GLU A 80 -3.20 23.34 -11.91
N LYS A 81 -3.81 23.82 -10.82
CA LYS A 81 -4.54 25.09 -10.83
C LYS A 81 -3.66 26.25 -11.30
N ALA A 82 -2.42 26.33 -10.81
CA ALA A 82 -1.47 27.36 -11.22
C ALA A 82 -1.02 27.23 -12.70
N ARG A 83 -0.98 26.00 -13.24
CA ARG A 83 -0.70 25.76 -14.66
C ARG A 83 -1.84 26.28 -15.54
N LEU A 84 -3.08 25.87 -15.23
CA LEU A 84 -4.28 26.27 -15.96
C LEU A 84 -4.48 27.79 -15.93
N GLU A 85 -4.26 28.44 -14.78
CA GLU A 85 -4.35 29.89 -14.65
C GLU A 85 -3.34 30.63 -15.55
N LYS A 86 -2.09 30.15 -15.62
CA LYS A 86 -1.07 30.72 -16.51
C LYS A 86 -1.44 30.56 -17.98
N GLU A 87 -1.96 29.39 -18.35
CA GLU A 87 -2.38 29.09 -19.70
C GLU A 87 -3.58 29.96 -20.11
N ARG A 88 -4.58 30.10 -19.23
CA ARG A 88 -5.71 31.01 -19.42
C ARG A 88 -5.25 32.44 -19.64
N SER A 89 -4.37 32.96 -18.78
CA SER A 89 -3.81 34.31 -18.92
C SER A 89 -3.05 34.50 -20.24
N HIS A 90 -2.32 33.48 -20.71
CA HIS A 90 -1.65 33.53 -22.00
C HIS A 90 -2.66 33.66 -23.16
N TYR A 91 -3.72 32.86 -23.14
CA TYR A 91 -4.77 32.94 -24.16
C TYR A 91 -5.58 34.23 -24.10
N GLU A 92 -5.88 34.76 -22.92
CA GLU A 92 -6.56 36.05 -22.75
C GLU A 92 -5.77 37.19 -23.40
N ASN A 93 -4.45 37.22 -23.21
CA ASN A 93 -3.57 38.20 -23.82
C ASN A 93 -3.53 38.06 -25.35
N ALA A 94 -3.44 36.83 -25.86
CA ALA A 94 -3.47 36.55 -27.29
C ALA A 94 -4.84 36.89 -27.91
N LEU A 95 -5.94 36.68 -27.18
CA LEU A 95 -7.29 37.03 -27.60
C LEU A 95 -7.44 38.54 -27.76
N ALA A 96 -6.93 39.32 -26.80
CA ALA A 96 -6.92 40.78 -26.89
C ALA A 96 -6.17 41.25 -28.16
N ALA A 97 -5.00 40.69 -28.44
CA ALA A 97 -4.22 41.03 -29.62
C ALA A 97 -4.90 40.64 -30.95
N LEU A 98 -5.70 39.57 -30.99
CA LEU A 98 -6.48 39.17 -32.17
C LEU A 98 -7.71 40.05 -32.39
N ARG A 99 -8.38 40.44 -31.29
CA ARG A 99 -9.49 41.41 -31.33
C ARG A 99 -9.03 42.76 -31.86
N ASP A 100 -7.86 43.23 -31.44
CA ASP A 100 -7.27 44.49 -31.92
C ASP A 100 -6.90 44.45 -33.42
N LYS A 101 -6.59 43.25 -33.94
CA LYS A 101 -6.30 43.03 -35.38
C LYS A 101 -7.54 42.80 -36.24
N GLY A 102 -8.74 42.72 -35.65
CA GLY A 102 -10.00 42.47 -36.36
C GLY A 102 -10.17 41.03 -36.86
N ASP A 103 -9.39 40.08 -36.36
CA ASP A 103 -9.55 38.65 -36.69
C ASP A 103 -10.58 38.00 -35.77
N HIS A 104 -11.86 38.13 -36.16
CA HIS A 104 -12.98 37.61 -35.38
C HIS A 104 -13.03 36.07 -35.31
N ASP A 105 -12.61 35.38 -36.37
CA ASP A 105 -12.60 33.91 -36.43
C ASP A 105 -11.51 33.32 -35.52
N GLY A 106 -10.31 33.92 -35.55
CA GLY A 106 -9.22 33.57 -34.63
C GLY A 106 -9.59 33.86 -33.17
N ALA A 107 -10.23 35.00 -32.90
CA ALA A 107 -10.69 35.37 -31.58
C ALA A 107 -11.74 34.38 -31.03
N GLN A 108 -12.68 33.91 -31.85
CA GLN A 108 -13.70 32.95 -31.43
C GLN A 108 -13.09 31.60 -31.05
N ARG A 109 -12.11 31.11 -31.82
CA ARG A 109 -11.41 29.84 -31.51
C ARG A 109 -10.68 29.93 -30.17
N LEU A 110 -10.02 31.05 -29.91
CA LEU A 110 -9.29 31.26 -28.67
C LEU A 110 -10.24 31.41 -27.47
N GLN A 111 -11.40 32.05 -27.67
CA GLN A 111 -12.42 32.12 -26.63
C GLN A 111 -12.91 30.72 -26.23
N ASN A 112 -13.18 29.84 -27.19
CA ASN A 112 -13.59 28.46 -26.89
C ASN A 112 -12.51 27.69 -26.09
N GLN A 113 -11.22 27.97 -26.36
CA GLN A 113 -10.12 27.38 -25.58
C GLN A 113 -10.09 27.91 -24.14
N ILE A 114 -10.30 29.22 -23.95
CA ILE A 114 -10.38 29.85 -22.63
C ILE A 114 -11.57 29.26 -21.84
N ASP A 115 -12.72 29.09 -22.48
CA ASP A 115 -13.90 28.53 -21.83
C ASP A 115 -13.67 27.06 -21.41
N GLY A 116 -12.97 26.27 -22.25
CA GLY A 116 -12.55 24.91 -21.91
C GLY A 116 -11.58 24.86 -20.72
N LEU A 117 -10.64 25.81 -20.63
CA LEU A 117 -9.74 25.94 -19.49
C LEU A 117 -10.48 26.36 -18.22
N ALA A 118 -11.47 27.24 -18.34
CA ALA A 118 -12.30 27.66 -17.20
C ALA A 118 -13.07 26.47 -16.61
N GLN A 119 -13.62 25.60 -17.46
CA GLN A 119 -14.27 24.36 -17.01
C GLN A 119 -13.28 23.43 -16.31
N ALA A 120 -12.10 23.20 -16.90
CA ALA A 120 -11.07 22.35 -16.29
C ALA A 120 -10.60 22.88 -14.93
N MET A 121 -10.51 24.21 -14.77
CA MET A 121 -10.19 24.83 -13.49
C MET A 121 -11.29 24.61 -12.45
N GLU A 122 -12.56 24.72 -12.85
CA GLU A 122 -13.70 24.46 -11.98
C GLU A 122 -13.70 23.00 -11.51
N ASP A 123 -13.44 22.04 -12.39
CA ASP A 123 -13.36 20.62 -12.04
C ASP A 123 -12.24 20.35 -11.00
N VAL A 124 -11.07 20.98 -11.16
CA VAL A 124 -9.96 20.89 -10.19
C VAL A 124 -10.35 21.51 -8.85
N GLU A 125 -11.07 22.63 -8.86
CA GLU A 125 -11.53 23.31 -7.64
C GLU A 125 -12.60 22.52 -6.90
N GLN A 126 -13.58 21.95 -7.61
CA GLN A 126 -14.57 21.05 -7.05
C GLN A 126 -13.91 19.84 -6.39
N ARG A 127 -12.90 19.26 -7.05
CA ARG A 127 -12.11 18.16 -6.51
C ARG A 127 -11.29 18.55 -5.28
N ALA A 128 -10.71 19.75 -5.26
CA ALA A 128 -9.98 20.24 -4.11
C ALA A 128 -10.91 20.51 -2.91
N ALA A 129 -12.13 21.00 -3.16
CA ALA A 129 -13.13 21.28 -2.14
C ALA A 129 -13.75 20.01 -1.55
N ASN A 130 -13.97 18.96 -2.36
CA ASN A 130 -14.53 17.70 -1.89
C ASN A 130 -13.44 16.70 -1.48
N VAL A 131 -13.19 16.59 -0.18
CA VAL A 131 -12.21 15.64 0.38
C VAL A 131 -12.55 14.16 0.13
N ARG A 132 -13.79 13.85 -0.26
CA ARG A 132 -14.24 12.49 -0.58
C ARG A 132 -13.95 12.11 -2.02
N THR A 133 -13.69 13.07 -2.90
CA THR A 133 -13.42 12.84 -4.32
C THR A 133 -12.00 12.31 -4.52
N GLY A 134 -11.88 11.31 -5.40
CA GLY A 134 -10.59 10.72 -5.75
C GLY A 134 -10.74 9.46 -6.60
N TYR A 135 -9.69 8.66 -6.61
CA TYR A 135 -9.65 7.39 -7.30
C TYR A 135 -9.61 6.25 -6.30
N VAL A 136 -10.46 5.25 -6.50
CA VAL A 136 -10.31 3.93 -5.86
C VAL A 136 -9.52 3.04 -6.80
N TYR A 137 -8.51 2.35 -6.26
CA TYR A 137 -7.66 1.45 -7.03
C TYR A 137 -7.65 0.04 -6.45
N VAL A 138 -7.49 -0.94 -7.34
CA VAL A 138 -7.31 -2.35 -7.02
C VAL A 138 -5.98 -2.79 -7.62
N ILE A 139 -5.05 -3.23 -6.77
CA ILE A 139 -3.70 -3.62 -7.18
C ILE A 139 -3.30 -4.97 -6.59
N SER A 140 -2.44 -5.71 -7.28
CA SER A 140 -1.86 -6.95 -6.78
C SER A 140 -0.36 -7.02 -7.10
N ASN A 141 0.34 -7.96 -6.47
CA ASN A 141 1.76 -8.15 -6.73
C ASN A 141 2.08 -9.64 -6.70
N LEU A 142 2.08 -10.26 -7.88
CA LEU A 142 2.25 -11.69 -8.01
C LEU A 142 3.56 -12.18 -7.38
N GLY A 143 4.67 -11.47 -7.63
CA GLY A 143 6.00 -11.91 -7.17
C GLY A 143 6.22 -11.78 -5.67
N SER A 144 5.54 -10.86 -4.99
CA SER A 144 5.69 -10.64 -3.54
C SER A 144 4.64 -11.39 -2.72
N PHE A 145 3.43 -11.53 -3.27
CA PHE A 145 2.23 -11.88 -2.52
C PHE A 145 1.45 -13.07 -3.12
N GLY A 146 1.78 -13.49 -4.35
CA GLY A 146 1.06 -14.54 -5.06
C GLY A 146 -0.27 -14.08 -5.66
N GLU A 147 -1.01 -15.01 -6.25
CA GLU A 147 -2.21 -14.75 -7.07
C GLU A 147 -3.45 -14.35 -6.25
N ARG A 148 -3.47 -14.64 -4.95
CA ARG A 148 -4.66 -14.52 -4.08
C ARG A 148 -4.49 -13.43 -3.02
N MET A 149 -3.85 -12.34 -3.38
CA MET A 149 -3.66 -11.20 -2.49
C MET A 149 -3.78 -9.89 -3.26
N VAL A 150 -4.81 -9.12 -2.89
CA VAL A 150 -5.13 -7.84 -3.51
C VAL A 150 -5.14 -6.75 -2.46
N LYS A 151 -4.68 -5.56 -2.83
CA LYS A 151 -4.89 -4.33 -2.07
C LYS A 151 -5.97 -3.49 -2.74
N VAL A 152 -6.91 -3.03 -1.92
CA VAL A 152 -7.92 -2.04 -2.31
C VAL A 152 -7.67 -0.78 -1.50
N GLY A 153 -7.50 0.35 -2.18
CA GLY A 153 -7.27 1.63 -1.51
C GLY A 153 -7.80 2.79 -2.34
N MET A 154 -7.66 4.00 -1.82
CA MET A 154 -8.05 5.22 -2.53
C MET A 154 -6.93 6.27 -2.49
N THR A 155 -6.98 7.20 -3.44
CA THR A 155 -6.04 8.32 -3.53
C THR A 155 -6.74 9.57 -4.05
N ARG A 156 -6.38 10.73 -3.49
CA ARG A 156 -6.88 12.02 -3.97
C ARG A 156 -5.99 12.66 -5.05
N ARG A 157 -4.85 12.05 -5.35
CA ARG A 157 -3.87 12.46 -6.37
C ARG A 157 -4.53 12.65 -7.74
N LEU A 158 -4.18 13.71 -8.48
CA LEU A 158 -4.66 13.90 -9.84
C LEU A 158 -4.22 12.72 -10.72
N GLU A 159 -2.97 12.27 -10.52
CA GLU A 159 -2.37 11.11 -11.16
C GLU A 159 -2.35 9.87 -10.23
N PRO A 160 -3.36 8.97 -10.29
CA PRO A 160 -3.43 7.80 -9.41
C PRO A 160 -2.29 6.79 -9.65
N MET A 161 -1.73 6.75 -10.87
CA MET A 161 -0.61 5.85 -11.20
C MET A 161 0.69 6.21 -10.49
N ASP A 162 0.92 7.50 -10.21
CA ASP A 162 2.07 7.94 -9.40
C ASP A 162 2.02 7.32 -8.01
N ARG A 163 0.82 7.27 -7.40
CA ARG A 163 0.62 6.65 -6.09
C ARG A 163 0.92 5.15 -6.11
N VAL A 164 0.48 4.43 -7.15
CA VAL A 164 0.77 2.99 -7.28
C VAL A 164 2.28 2.73 -7.40
N ARG A 165 2.99 3.57 -8.15
CA ARG A 165 4.47 3.50 -8.26
C ARG A 165 5.15 3.75 -6.92
N GLU A 166 4.76 4.80 -6.19
CA GLU A 166 5.29 5.09 -4.85
C GLU A 166 5.08 3.91 -3.86
N LEU A 167 3.93 3.23 -3.95
CA LEU A 167 3.63 2.05 -3.13
C LEU A 167 4.52 0.85 -3.48
N SER A 168 4.83 0.68 -4.77
CA SER A 168 5.73 -0.37 -5.27
C SER A 168 7.14 -0.17 -4.69
N ASP A 169 7.71 1.02 -4.88
CA ASP A 169 9.08 1.35 -4.49
C ASP A 169 9.32 1.27 -2.97
N ALA A 170 8.28 1.52 -2.17
CA ALA A 170 8.43 1.63 -0.73
C ALA A 170 8.54 0.28 0.00
N SER A 171 7.97 -0.80 -0.54
CA SER A 171 7.58 -1.95 0.30
C SER A 171 7.71 -3.34 -0.33
N VAL A 172 7.97 -3.45 -1.63
CA VAL A 172 7.95 -4.74 -2.35
C VAL A 172 9.05 -4.83 -3.41
N PRO A 173 9.57 -6.04 -3.70
CA PRO A 173 10.63 -6.25 -4.69
C PRO A 173 10.18 -6.16 -6.17
N PHE A 174 8.88 -6.20 -6.44
CA PHE A 174 8.32 -6.11 -7.79
C PHE A 174 7.29 -4.98 -7.85
N ASN A 175 7.05 -4.42 -9.03
CA ASN A 175 5.97 -3.45 -9.21
C ASN A 175 4.58 -4.06 -9.01
N PHE A 176 3.63 -3.24 -8.55
CA PHE A 176 2.22 -3.64 -8.46
C PHE A 176 1.57 -3.65 -9.85
N ASP A 177 0.82 -4.72 -10.15
CA ASP A 177 -0.10 -4.78 -11.27
C ASP A 177 -1.39 -4.03 -10.90
N VAL A 178 -1.89 -3.21 -11.84
CA VAL A 178 -3.12 -2.44 -11.66
C VAL A 178 -4.27 -3.16 -12.32
N HIS A 179 -5.30 -3.48 -11.53
CA HIS A 179 -6.48 -4.19 -12.00
C HIS A 179 -7.65 -3.26 -12.27
N ALA A 180 -7.81 -2.22 -11.46
CA ALA A 180 -8.85 -1.22 -11.67
C ALA A 180 -8.41 0.13 -11.09
N ILE A 181 -8.80 1.20 -11.77
CA ILE A 181 -8.77 2.57 -11.28
C ILE A 181 -10.12 3.18 -11.61
N HIS A 182 -10.85 3.62 -10.59
CA HIS A 182 -12.17 4.19 -10.73
C HIS A 182 -12.21 5.57 -10.07
N PHE A 183 -12.53 6.59 -10.86
CA PHE A 183 -12.80 7.93 -10.33
C PHE A 183 -14.19 7.99 -9.70
N SER A 184 -14.28 8.53 -8.50
CA SER A 184 -15.56 8.76 -7.82
C SER A 184 -15.54 10.08 -7.06
N GLU A 185 -16.67 10.80 -7.11
CA GLU A 185 -16.92 11.96 -6.24
C GLU A 185 -17.00 11.56 -4.76
N ASP A 186 -17.30 10.28 -4.49
CA ASP A 186 -17.31 9.67 -3.16
C ASP A 186 -16.40 8.42 -3.08
N ALA A 187 -15.12 8.59 -3.43
CA ALA A 187 -14.13 7.52 -3.35
C ALA A 187 -13.97 6.96 -1.94
N VAL A 188 -14.16 7.78 -0.90
CA VAL A 188 -14.15 7.33 0.51
C VAL A 188 -15.31 6.38 0.80
N GLY A 189 -16.51 6.67 0.29
CA GLY A 189 -17.68 5.79 0.44
C GLY A 189 -17.49 4.46 -0.29
N VAL A 190 -16.99 4.51 -1.53
CA VAL A 190 -16.70 3.31 -2.34
C VAL A 190 -15.65 2.42 -1.65
N GLU A 191 -14.55 3.00 -1.19
CA GLU A 191 -13.48 2.26 -0.52
C GLU A 191 -13.95 1.62 0.79
N ALA A 192 -14.67 2.35 1.63
CA ALA A 192 -15.21 1.84 2.88
C ALA A 192 -16.19 0.68 2.65
N GLU A 193 -17.03 0.77 1.62
CA GLU A 193 -17.96 -0.30 1.26
C GLU A 193 -17.23 -1.54 0.74
N MET A 194 -16.21 -1.36 -0.08
CA MET A 194 -15.36 -2.46 -0.56
C MET A 194 -14.68 -3.18 0.62
N HIS A 195 -14.10 -2.44 1.56
CA HIS A 195 -13.50 -3.02 2.75
C HIS A 195 -14.52 -3.78 3.60
N ARG A 196 -15.75 -3.26 3.73
CA ARG A 196 -16.83 -3.95 4.45
C ARG A 196 -17.18 -5.28 3.80
N ARG A 197 -17.35 -5.31 2.47
CA ARG A 197 -17.66 -6.54 1.71
C ARG A 197 -16.52 -7.55 1.78
N LEU A 198 -15.27 -7.07 1.82
CA LEU A 198 -14.07 -7.90 1.90
C LEU A 198 -13.60 -8.18 3.33
N ALA A 199 -14.34 -7.74 4.37
CA ALA A 199 -13.87 -7.77 5.75
C ALA A 199 -13.47 -9.18 6.23
N GLY A 200 -14.23 -10.21 5.80
CA GLY A 200 -13.93 -11.62 6.11
C GLY A 200 -12.63 -12.13 5.48
N LYS A 201 -12.12 -11.46 4.45
CA LYS A 201 -10.90 -11.80 3.70
C LYS A 201 -9.69 -10.96 4.14
N HIS A 202 -9.78 -10.10 5.17
CA HIS A 202 -8.63 -9.31 5.64
C HIS A 202 -7.42 -10.18 5.98
N VAL A 203 -6.26 -9.81 5.43
CA VAL A 203 -4.97 -10.43 5.73
C VAL A 203 -4.53 -10.05 7.14
N ASN A 204 -4.52 -8.76 7.46
CA ASN A 204 -4.19 -8.29 8.80
C ASN A 204 -5.45 -8.06 9.63
N ARG A 205 -5.73 -8.98 10.57
CA ARG A 205 -6.89 -8.91 11.46
C ARG A 205 -6.69 -8.00 12.68
N VAL A 206 -5.45 -7.60 12.96
CA VAL A 206 -5.11 -6.74 14.10
C VAL A 206 -5.10 -5.27 13.68
N ASN A 207 -4.53 -5.00 12.51
CA ASN A 207 -4.46 -3.66 11.93
C ASN A 207 -5.21 -3.64 10.59
N GLN A 208 -6.48 -3.24 10.66
CA GLN A 208 -7.39 -3.19 9.51
C GLN A 208 -7.05 -2.08 8.51
N ARG A 209 -6.24 -1.08 8.90
CA ARG A 209 -5.71 -0.05 7.98
C ARG A 209 -4.70 -0.61 6.98
N ARG A 210 -4.25 -1.86 7.17
CA ARG A 210 -3.49 -2.59 6.15
C ARG A 210 -4.48 -3.37 5.28
N GLU A 211 -4.90 -2.69 4.23
CA GLU A 211 -6.03 -3.04 3.36
C GLU A 211 -5.66 -4.12 2.32
N PHE A 212 -5.04 -5.21 2.77
CA PHE A 212 -4.77 -6.39 1.97
C PHE A 212 -5.81 -7.46 2.26
N PHE A 213 -6.28 -8.13 1.21
CA PHE A 213 -7.35 -9.11 1.26
C PHE A 213 -6.95 -10.40 0.53
N TYR A 214 -7.31 -11.54 1.12
CA TYR A 214 -7.16 -12.87 0.52
C TYR A 214 -8.23 -13.10 -0.56
N THR A 215 -8.01 -12.55 -1.74
CA THR A 215 -8.94 -12.54 -2.88
C THR A 215 -8.16 -12.44 -4.19
N THR A 216 -8.80 -12.72 -5.31
CA THR A 216 -8.22 -12.46 -6.64
C THR A 216 -8.77 -11.16 -7.24
N PRO A 217 -8.09 -10.56 -8.24
CA PRO A 217 -8.62 -9.41 -8.97
C PRO A 217 -10.01 -9.68 -9.59
N ALA A 218 -10.19 -10.87 -10.17
CA ALA A 218 -11.48 -11.29 -10.73
C ALA A 218 -12.60 -11.31 -9.67
N GLU A 219 -12.32 -11.79 -8.45
CA GLU A 219 -13.30 -11.80 -7.35
C GLU A 219 -13.63 -10.39 -6.81
N VAL A 220 -12.77 -9.39 -7.05
CA VAL A 220 -12.97 -8.00 -6.58
C VAL A 220 -13.79 -7.20 -7.58
N ARG A 221 -13.82 -7.62 -8.85
CA ARG A 221 -14.52 -6.93 -9.94
C ARG A 221 -16.02 -6.77 -9.67
N ASP A 222 -16.73 -7.85 -9.34
CA ASP A 222 -18.19 -7.78 -9.13
C ASP A 222 -18.56 -6.86 -7.96
N PRO A 223 -17.96 -7.02 -6.74
CA PRO A 223 -18.20 -6.09 -5.65
C PRO A 223 -17.88 -4.63 -6.00
N LEU A 224 -16.82 -4.39 -6.77
CA LEU A 224 -16.45 -3.04 -7.18
C LEU A 224 -17.48 -2.47 -8.16
N THR A 225 -17.94 -3.25 -9.13
CA THR A 225 -18.95 -2.84 -10.12
C THR A 225 -20.28 -2.50 -9.43
N ASP A 226 -20.69 -3.31 -8.46
CA ASP A 226 -21.92 -3.06 -7.69
C ASP A 226 -21.88 -1.76 -6.89
N VAL A 227 -20.70 -1.36 -6.39
CA VAL A 227 -20.54 -0.20 -5.51
C VAL A 227 -20.24 1.07 -6.30
N ALA A 228 -19.40 0.96 -7.32
CA ALA A 228 -18.89 2.06 -8.12
C ALA A 228 -19.74 2.34 -9.39
N GLY A 229 -20.58 1.38 -9.80
CA GLY A 229 -21.32 1.43 -11.06
C GLY A 229 -20.44 1.03 -12.26
N ASP A 230 -20.55 1.77 -13.35
CA ASP A 230 -19.84 1.47 -14.59
C ASP A 230 -18.32 1.63 -14.43
N LEU A 231 -17.63 0.49 -14.41
CA LEU A 231 -16.17 0.44 -14.45
C LEU A 231 -15.69 0.66 -15.89
N LEU A 232 -14.88 1.70 -16.08
CA LEU A 232 -14.26 2.01 -17.36
C LEU A 232 -13.30 0.91 -17.84
N GLN A 233 -12.56 0.26 -16.93
CA GLN A 233 -11.63 -0.80 -17.27
C GLN A 233 -11.28 -1.65 -16.04
N CYS A 234 -11.41 -2.99 -16.14
CA CYS A 234 -10.96 -3.93 -15.13
C CYS A 234 -10.13 -5.03 -15.79
N THR A 235 -8.86 -5.15 -15.40
CA THR A 235 -7.93 -6.18 -15.89
C THR A 235 -7.85 -7.30 -14.86
N GLU A 236 -8.30 -8.51 -15.22
CA GLU A 236 -8.35 -9.63 -14.28
C GLU A 236 -7.00 -10.37 -14.15
N ILE A 237 -6.17 -10.31 -15.19
CA ILE A 237 -4.88 -11.02 -15.27
C ILE A 237 -3.77 -10.07 -14.84
N SER A 238 -2.88 -10.54 -13.97
CA SER A 238 -1.67 -9.82 -13.58
C SER A 238 -0.61 -10.00 -14.66
N GLU A 239 -0.04 -8.93 -15.21
CA GLU A 239 1.00 -9.03 -16.24
C GLU A 239 2.33 -9.49 -15.62
N ALA A 240 2.65 -8.97 -14.42
CA ALA A 240 3.76 -9.38 -13.59
C ALA A 240 5.08 -9.54 -14.38
N VAL A 241 5.37 -8.58 -15.26
CA VAL A 241 6.44 -8.67 -16.27
C VAL A 241 7.80 -8.95 -15.62
N GLU A 242 8.20 -8.16 -14.63
CA GLU A 242 9.48 -8.30 -13.92
C GLU A 242 9.60 -9.64 -13.20
N TYR A 243 8.49 -10.15 -12.64
CA TYR A 243 8.45 -11.45 -11.99
C TYR A 243 8.67 -12.58 -13.00
N HIS A 244 7.97 -12.56 -14.13
CA HIS A 244 8.13 -13.55 -15.19
C HIS A 244 9.55 -13.53 -15.78
N GLN A 245 10.14 -12.35 -15.97
CA GLN A 245 11.54 -12.19 -16.37
C GLN A 245 12.50 -12.81 -15.34
N SER A 246 12.31 -12.51 -14.05
CA SER A 246 13.14 -13.05 -12.97
C SER A 246 13.06 -14.58 -12.88
N VAL A 247 11.87 -15.16 -13.06
CA VAL A 247 11.69 -16.62 -13.10
C VAL A 247 12.40 -17.23 -14.32
N ALA A 248 12.29 -16.61 -15.49
CA ALA A 248 12.95 -17.08 -16.71
C ALA A 248 14.48 -17.04 -16.57
N GLU A 249 15.04 -15.96 -16.01
CA GLU A 249 16.47 -15.85 -15.73
C GLU A 249 16.94 -16.96 -14.77
N ALA A 250 16.22 -17.19 -13.67
CA ALA A 250 16.57 -18.22 -12.69
C ALA A 250 16.49 -19.65 -13.26
N VAL A 251 15.67 -19.90 -14.29
CA VAL A 251 15.63 -21.18 -15.01
C VAL A 251 16.84 -21.29 -15.96
N GLY A 252 17.19 -20.21 -16.65
CA GLY A 252 18.37 -20.14 -17.53
C GLY A 252 19.71 -20.32 -16.78
N THR A 253 19.84 -19.76 -15.57
CA THR A 253 21.05 -19.95 -14.75
C THR A 253 21.22 -21.41 -14.31
N ARG A 254 20.11 -22.09 -13.96
CA ARG A 254 20.14 -23.49 -13.52
C ARG A 254 20.46 -24.47 -14.65
N SER A 255 20.10 -24.17 -15.90
CA SER A 255 20.50 -24.97 -17.06
C SER A 255 21.95 -24.72 -17.48
N GLY A 256 22.51 -23.54 -17.21
CA GLY A 256 23.93 -23.23 -17.41
C GLY A 256 24.86 -23.95 -16.42
N GLU A 257 24.55 -23.92 -15.12
CA GLU A 257 25.35 -24.59 -14.08
C GLU A 257 25.34 -26.13 -14.20
N ALA A 258 24.26 -26.72 -14.72
CA ALA A 258 24.20 -28.16 -15.00
C ALA A 258 25.07 -28.59 -16.19
N SER A 259 25.52 -27.65 -17.03
CA SER A 259 26.40 -27.92 -18.19
C SER A 259 27.89 -27.81 -17.88
N GLU A 260 28.26 -27.22 -16.73
CA GLU A 260 29.65 -27.15 -16.23
C GLU A 260 29.88 -28.18 -15.11
N GLY A 261 29.80 -29.47 -15.46
CA GLY A 261 30.31 -30.56 -14.59
C GLY A 261 31.86 -30.58 -14.55
N PRO A 262 32.48 -31.14 -13.50
CA PRO A 262 33.88 -30.89 -13.18
C PRO A 262 34.80 -31.48 -14.25
N THR A 263 35.55 -30.62 -14.95
CA THR A 263 36.65 -31.01 -15.82
C THR A 263 37.66 -31.80 -15.00
N SER A 264 37.75 -33.10 -15.26
CA SER A 264 38.71 -34.00 -14.64
C SER A 264 40.12 -33.56 -15.01
N ALA A 265 40.82 -32.90 -14.09
CA ALA A 265 42.23 -32.61 -14.21
C ALA A 265 43.00 -33.94 -14.12
N GLY A 266 43.26 -34.54 -15.29
CA GLY A 266 44.15 -35.67 -15.46
C GLY A 266 45.57 -35.29 -15.02
N LYS A 267 46.00 -35.79 -13.87
CA LYS A 267 47.43 -35.86 -13.53
C LYS A 267 48.05 -37.04 -14.29
N GLY A 268 48.58 -36.74 -15.47
CA GLY A 268 49.65 -37.54 -16.07
C GLY A 268 50.97 -37.23 -15.37
N ALA A 269 51.55 -38.22 -14.71
CA ALA A 269 52.97 -38.27 -14.41
C ALA A 269 53.43 -39.69 -14.70
N ARG A 270 54.06 -39.89 -15.86
CA ARG A 270 54.91 -41.05 -16.15
C ARG A 270 56.37 -40.64 -15.94
N ALA A 271 57.14 -41.59 -15.42
CA ALA A 271 58.59 -41.65 -15.52
C ALA A 271 59.06 -41.66 -16.99
#